data_AF-A0A3D4RK37-F1
#
_entry.id   AF-A0A3D4RK37-F1
#
_cell.length_a   1.000
_cell.length_b   1.000
_cell.length_c   1.000
_cell.angle_alpha   90.00
_cell.angle_beta   90.00
_cell.angle_gamma   90.00
#
_symmetry.space_group_name_H-M   'P 1'
#
loop_
_entity.id
_entity.type
_entity.pdbx_description
1 polymer ?
#
loop_
_entity_poly.entity_id
_entity_poly.type
_entity_poly.pdbx_seq_one_letter_code
_entity_poly.pdbx_strand_id
1 'polypeptide(L)' 'EQMLLGGLDLSPVITHHFPLEEFQKGFDVMESGQCGKVILEIAK' A
#
# COMPACT_ATOMS: atom_id res chain seq x y z
N GLU A 1 20.46 -2.12 5.57
CA GLU A 1 19.95 -0.75 5.37
C GLU A 1 20.53 -0.03 4.13
N GLN A 2 21.16 -0.75 3.17
CA GLN A 2 21.91 -0.12 2.08
C GLN A 2 21.13 0.00 0.75
N MET A 3 19.96 -0.66 0.62
CA MET A 3 19.19 -0.68 -0.65
C MET A 3 18.24 0.52 -0.81
N LEU A 4 17.70 1.06 0.29
CA LEU A 4 16.80 2.22 0.25
C LEU A 4 17.52 3.53 -0.13
N LEU A 5 18.78 3.67 0.30
CA LEU A 5 19.61 4.85 0.01
C LEU A 5 20.21 4.82 -1.42
N GLY A 6 20.18 3.66 -2.09
CA GLY A 6 20.79 3.44 -3.40
C GLY A 6 19.92 3.82 -4.61
N GLY A 7 18.81 4.53 -4.41
CA GLY A 7 17.92 4.98 -5.49
C GLY A 7 16.88 3.94 -5.94
N LEU A 8 16.60 2.92 -5.11
CA LEU A 8 15.48 2.03 -5.35
C LEU A 8 14.18 2.75 -5.01
N ASP A 9 13.50 3.28 -6.03
CA ASP A 9 12.17 3.83 -5.88
C ASP A 9 11.16 2.69 -5.58
N LEU A 10 10.59 2.70 -4.38
CA LEU A 10 9.58 1.74 -3.93
C LEU A 10 8.15 2.21 -4.21
N SER A 11 7.98 3.43 -4.75
CA SER A 11 6.69 3.95 -5.20
C SER A 11 5.88 2.97 -6.06
N PRO A 12 6.45 2.27 -7.07
CA PRO A 12 5.66 1.40 -7.94
C PRO A 12 5.11 0.14 -7.25
N VAL A 13 5.60 -0.21 -6.06
CA VAL A 13 5.12 -1.38 -5.30
C VAL A 13 3.78 -1.07 -4.62
N ILE A 14 3.53 0.20 -4.31
CA ILE A 14 2.30 0.63 -3.64
C ILE A 14 1.24 0.89 -4.71
N THR A 15 0.20 0.08 -4.68
CA THR A 15 -0.87 0.11 -5.69
C THR A 15 -2.12 0.84 -5.22
N HIS A 16 -2.37 0.86 -3.91
CA HIS A 16 -3.59 1.41 -3.33
C HIS A 16 -3.30 2.10 -2.01
N HIS A 17 -3.94 3.25 -1.80
CA HIS A 17 -3.98 3.99 -0.53
C HIS A 17 -5.44 4.16 -0.14
N PHE A 18 -5.78 3.73 1.07
CA PHE A 18 -7.10 3.96 1.65
C PHE A 18 -6.95 4.58 3.04
N PRO A 19 -7.90 5.43 3.45
CA PRO A 19 -7.95 5.85 4.84
C PRO A 19 -8.38 4.65 5.72
N LEU A 20 -7.99 4.64 6.99
CA LEU A 20 -8.22 3.50 7.89
C LEU A 20 -9.72 3.16 8.03
N GLU A 21 -10.60 4.15 7.93
CA GLU A 21 -12.05 3.94 7.97
C GLU A 21 -12.55 3.07 6.81
N GLU A 22 -11.81 3.05 5.69
CA GLU A 22 -12.08 2.20 4.51
C GLU A 22 -11.34 0.86 4.56
N PHE A 23 -10.98 0.34 5.75
CA PHE A 23 -10.25 -0.93 5.88
C PHE A 23 -10.88 -2.08 5.08
N GLN A 24 -12.22 -2.21 5.10
CA GLN A 24 -12.94 -3.27 4.41
C GLN A 24 -12.63 -3.28 2.91
N LYS A 25 -12.67 -2.12 2.26
CA LYS A 25 -12.35 -1.97 0.83
C LYS A 25 -10.90 -2.33 0.54
N GLY A 26 -9.99 -2.02 1.46
CA GLY A 26 -8.61 -2.48 1.38
C GLY A 26 -8.49 -4.00 1.38
N PHE A 27 -9.24 -4.68 2.25
CA PHE A 27 -9.27 -6.15 2.30
C PHE A 27 -9.94 -6.78 1.08
N ASP A 28 -11.03 -6.21 0.57
CA ASP A 28 -11.70 -6.71 -0.64
C ASP A 28 -10.76 -6.68 -1.86
N VAL A 29 -9.97 -5.61 -1.98
CA VAL A 29 -8.94 -5.49 -3.03
C VAL A 29 -7.82 -6.52 -2.85
N MET A 30 -7.40 -6.79 -1.61
CA MET A 30 -6.44 -7.86 -1.32
C MET A 30 -6.97 -9.25 -1.67
N GLU A 31 -8.25 -9.54 -1.38
CA GLU A 31 -8.90 -10.80 -1.71
C GLU A 31 -9.05 -11.01 -3.22
N SER A 32 -9.28 -9.93 -3.99
CA SER A 32 -9.36 -9.99 -5.45
C SER A 32 -8.05 -10.43 -6.13
N GLY A 33 -6.91 -10.34 -5.41
CA GLY A 33 -5.57 -10.58 -5.95
C GLY A 33 -5.07 -9.49 -6.91
N GLN A 34 -5.84 -8.42 -7.13
CA GLN A 34 -5.50 -7.31 -8.03
C GLN A 34 -4.81 -6.16 -7.29
N CYS A 35 -3.87 -6.47 -6.41
CA CYS A 35 -3.07 -5.47 -5.70
C CYS A 35 -1.63 -5.91 -5.52
N GLY A 36 -0.70 -4.95 -5.53
CA GLY A 36 0.70 -5.19 -5.15
C GLY A 36 0.89 -4.98 -3.65
N LYS A 37 0.64 -3.75 -3.21
CA LYS A 37 0.64 -3.37 -1.79
C LYS A 37 -0.46 -2.35 -1.54
N VAL A 38 -1.20 -2.55 -0.45
CA VAL A 38 -2.26 -1.67 0.02
C VAL A 38 -1.77 -1.00 1.31
N ILE A 39 -1.90 0.33 1.40
CA ILE A 39 -1.59 1.10 2.61
C ILE A 39 -2.89 1.62 3.20
N LEU A 40 -3.08 1.39 4.50
CA LEU A 40 -4.16 1.98 5.30
C LEU A 40 -3.56 3.12 6.12
N GLU A 41 -3.99 4.36 5.84
CA GLU A 41 -3.50 5.56 6.50
C GLU A 41 -4.41 5.94 7.66
N ILE A 42 -3.83 6.14 8.84
CA ILE A 42 -4.55 6.67 10.00
C ILE A 42 -4.61 8.18 9.84
N ALA A 43 -5.83 8.74 9.80
CA ALA A 43 -6.01 10.19 9.76
C ALA A 43 -5.26 10.84 10.93
N LYS A 44 -4.52 11.91 10.61
CA LYS A 44 -3.69 12.66 11.56
C LYS A 44 -4.52 13.71 12.28
#